data_AF-A0AB38AZR7-F1
#
_entry.id   AF-A0AB38AZR7-F1
#
_cell.length_a   1.000
_cell.length_b   1.000
_cell.length_c   1.000
_cell.angle_alpha   90.00
_cell.angle_beta   90.00
_cell.angle_gamma   90.00
#
_symmetry.space_group_name_H-M   'P 1'
#
loop_
_entity.id
_entity.type
_entity.pdbx_description
1 polymer ?
#
loop_
_entity_poly.entity_id
_entity_poly.type
_entity_poly.pdbx_seq_one_letter_code
_entity_poly.pdbx_strand_id
1 'polypeptide(L)'
;MSGAVGVGPRYDSGAGSAGGGRGFGGGRGGGAGDDAEALLRARLRLADEQIETPPGLWDRIRDSGTAPAPAVVALPRRRPYAVALVVAAAVAVVALGVWWLVRPGPVTLRPAGPPPTVKVTVYNSEQACRTGRSLECALRLARDPRAEYAARGNSAGRVWHGDDLAAHCVVTDGRMVRDEAGVTSTRWYLVTSGQGVRGWLPGVRTRNTREVPECPAGQQ
;
A
#
# COMPACT_ATOMS: atom_id res chain seq x y z
N MET A 1 83.38 -18.42 7.44
CA MET A 1 82.02 -19.01 7.45
C MET A 1 81.19 -18.15 6.49
N SER A 2 81.33 -18.32 5.16
CA SER A 2 80.61 -19.29 4.29
C SER A 2 79.10 -19.17 4.52
N GLY A 3 78.30 -18.47 3.71
CA GLY A 3 77.92 -18.66 2.29
C GLY A 3 76.38 -18.50 2.26
N ALA A 4 75.63 -18.25 1.18
CA ALA A 4 75.88 -18.01 -0.23
C ALA A 4 74.63 -17.31 -0.83
N VAL A 5 74.85 -16.60 -1.92
CA VAL A 5 73.84 -15.97 -2.82
C VAL A 5 73.19 -17.05 -3.70
N GLY A 6 71.92 -16.90 -4.05
CA GLY A 6 71.22 -17.74 -5.03
C GLY A 6 70.23 -16.95 -5.88
N VAL A 7 70.58 -16.76 -7.15
CA VAL A 7 69.89 -16.04 -8.22
C VAL A 7 69.15 -17.02 -9.15
N GLY A 8 67.87 -16.75 -9.47
CA GLY A 8 67.15 -17.13 -10.71
C GLY A 8 66.92 -18.64 -10.99
N PRO A 9 65.98 -19.03 -11.90
CA PRO A 9 65.69 -18.34 -13.17
C PRO A 9 64.20 -18.11 -13.50
N ARG A 10 63.99 -17.26 -14.50
CA ARG A 10 62.76 -17.06 -15.28
C ARG A 10 62.55 -18.23 -16.24
N TYR A 11 61.28 -18.59 -16.49
CA TYR A 11 60.85 -19.29 -17.69
C TYR A 11 59.63 -18.60 -18.30
N ASP A 12 59.61 -18.60 -19.62
CA ASP A 12 58.86 -17.75 -20.52
C ASP A 12 57.39 -18.13 -20.73
N SER A 13 56.69 -17.11 -21.25
CA SER A 13 55.43 -17.08 -21.97
C SER A 13 55.21 -18.19 -23.03
N GLY A 14 53.96 -18.66 -23.11
CA GLY A 14 53.40 -19.40 -24.24
C GLY A 14 51.94 -19.01 -24.48
N ALA A 15 51.65 -18.60 -25.72
CA ALA A 15 50.43 -17.96 -26.17
C ALA A 15 49.31 -18.95 -26.59
N GLY A 16 48.06 -18.48 -26.46
CA GLY A 16 46.99 -18.62 -27.47
C GLY A 16 46.32 -19.98 -27.68
N SER A 17 45.02 -20.07 -27.35
CA SER A 17 44.01 -20.50 -28.33
C SER A 17 42.59 -20.15 -27.88
N ALA A 18 41.82 -19.69 -28.86
CA ALA A 18 40.42 -19.34 -28.78
C ALA A 18 39.53 -20.57 -28.53
N GLY A 19 38.45 -20.36 -27.78
CA GLY A 19 37.38 -21.33 -27.62
C GLY A 19 36.13 -20.62 -27.10
N GLY A 20 35.25 -20.23 -28.02
CA GLY A 20 33.93 -19.72 -27.68
C GLY A 20 33.08 -20.83 -27.05
N GLY A 21 32.39 -20.50 -25.96
CA GLY A 21 31.45 -21.39 -25.32
C GLY A 21 30.59 -20.60 -24.34
N ARG A 22 29.36 -20.27 -24.75
CA ARG A 22 28.34 -19.64 -23.92
C ARG A 22 28.14 -20.46 -22.64
N GLY A 23 28.22 -19.79 -21.51
CA GLY A 23 27.86 -20.35 -20.21
C GLY A 23 27.54 -19.21 -19.26
N PHE A 24 26.31 -18.71 -19.31
CA PHE A 24 25.75 -17.85 -18.26
C PHE A 24 25.61 -18.68 -16.99
N GLY A 25 26.71 -18.83 -16.25
CA GLY A 25 26.73 -19.36 -14.89
C GLY A 25 26.35 -18.24 -13.92
N GLY A 26 25.06 -17.87 -13.92
CA GLY A 26 24.49 -17.02 -12.89
C GLY A 26 24.47 -17.78 -11.56
N GLY A 27 25.57 -17.73 -10.83
CA GLY A 27 25.64 -18.15 -9.43
C GLY A 27 24.77 -17.23 -8.58
N ARG A 28 23.47 -17.52 -8.52
CA ARG A 28 22.52 -16.87 -7.62
C ARG A 28 22.22 -17.85 -6.50
N GLY A 29 22.68 -17.53 -5.30
CA GLY A 29 22.22 -18.20 -4.08
C GLY A 29 20.71 -17.97 -3.95
N GLY A 30 19.92 -18.95 -4.36
CA GLY A 30 18.46 -18.87 -4.45
C GLY A 30 17.73 -20.15 -4.04
N GLY A 31 18.39 -21.13 -3.43
CA GLY A 31 17.74 -22.41 -3.10
C GLY A 31 16.63 -22.29 -2.06
N ALA A 32 16.90 -21.62 -0.94
CA ALA A 32 15.99 -21.67 0.22
C ALA A 32 14.63 -20.96 0.02
N GLY A 33 14.58 -19.90 -0.79
CA GLY A 33 13.35 -19.14 -1.04
C GLY A 33 12.43 -19.84 -2.04
N ASP A 34 13.00 -20.35 -3.13
CA ASP A 34 12.26 -21.03 -4.19
C ASP A 34 11.73 -22.39 -3.70
N ASP A 35 12.50 -23.09 -2.85
CA ASP A 35 12.07 -24.33 -2.20
C ASP A 35 10.90 -24.11 -1.23
N ALA A 36 10.93 -23.02 -0.45
CA ALA A 36 9.86 -22.68 0.49
C ALA A 36 8.54 -22.34 -0.23
N GLU A 37 8.62 -21.63 -1.36
CA GLU A 37 7.47 -21.30 -2.18
C GLU A 37 6.86 -22.56 -2.83
N ALA A 38 7.70 -23.47 -3.32
CA ALA A 38 7.25 -24.76 -3.85
C ALA A 38 6.53 -25.61 -2.79
N LEU A 39 7.07 -25.65 -1.57
CA LEU A 39 6.47 -26.34 -0.43
C LEU A 39 5.11 -25.75 -0.03
N LEU A 40 4.99 -24.42 -0.03
CA LEU A 40 3.74 -23.73 0.28
C LEU A 40 2.67 -24.03 -0.78
N ARG A 41 3.01 -23.96 -2.07
CA ARG A 41 2.07 -24.28 -3.16
C ARG A 41 1.61 -25.74 -3.09
N ALA A 42 2.51 -26.67 -2.77
CA ALA A 42 2.15 -28.08 -2.60
C ALA A 42 1.16 -28.28 -1.44
N ARG A 43 1.37 -27.60 -0.30
CA ARG A 43 0.44 -27.67 0.84
C ARG A 43 -0.92 -27.07 0.54
N LEU A 44 -0.97 -25.94 -0.19
CA LEU A 44 -2.24 -25.32 -0.57
C LEU A 44 -3.05 -26.24 -1.49
N ARG A 45 -2.40 -26.91 -2.44
CA ARG A 45 -3.07 -27.86 -3.33
C ARG A 45 -3.67 -29.04 -2.57
N LEU A 46 -2.91 -29.60 -1.62
CA LEU A 46 -3.40 -30.68 -0.76
C LEU A 46 -4.57 -30.24 0.13
N ALA A 47 -4.59 -28.98 0.56
CA ALA A 47 -5.69 -28.43 1.34
C ALA A 47 -6.95 -28.22 0.48
N ASP A 48 -6.79 -27.74 -0.75
CA ASP A 48 -7.91 -27.51 -1.69
C ASP A 48 -8.56 -28.84 -2.12
N GLU A 49 -7.75 -29.89 -2.33
CA GLU A 49 -8.22 -31.24 -2.62
C GLU A 49 -9.01 -31.87 -1.45
N GLN A 50 -8.83 -31.39 -0.21
CA GLN A 50 -9.57 -31.86 0.96
C GLN A 50 -10.91 -31.14 1.16
N ILE A 51 -11.21 -30.10 0.38
CA ILE A 51 -12.47 -29.36 0.50
C ILE A 51 -13.56 -30.07 -0.31
N GLU A 52 -14.35 -30.89 0.37
CA GLU A 52 -15.59 -31.41 -0.20
C GLU A 52 -16.72 -30.38 -0.05
N THR A 53 -17.43 -30.12 -1.17
CA THR A 53 -18.62 -29.27 -1.14
C THR A 53 -19.79 -30.05 -0.53
N PRO A 54 -20.47 -29.56 0.51
CA PRO A 54 -21.61 -30.26 1.10
C PRO A 54 -22.72 -30.47 0.07
N PRO A 55 -23.41 -31.63 0.06
CA PRO A 55 -24.53 -31.86 -0.83
C PRO A 55 -25.64 -30.83 -0.58
N GLY A 56 -26.24 -30.32 -1.66
CA GLY A 56 -27.32 -29.33 -1.61
C GLY A 56 -26.91 -27.91 -1.21
N LEU A 57 -25.60 -27.59 -1.13
CA LEU A 57 -25.14 -26.21 -0.93
C LEU A 57 -25.63 -25.29 -2.07
N TRP A 58 -25.46 -25.73 -3.32
CA TRP A 58 -25.82 -24.94 -4.50
C TRP A 58 -27.32 -24.77 -4.68
N ASP A 59 -28.11 -25.76 -4.26
CA ASP A 59 -29.57 -25.67 -4.30
C ASP A 59 -30.08 -24.64 -3.28
N ARG A 60 -29.49 -24.60 -2.07
CA ARG A 60 -29.80 -23.55 -1.08
C ARG A 60 -29.48 -22.13 -1.56
N ILE A 61 -28.36 -21.95 -2.25
CA ILE A 61 -27.98 -20.64 -2.81
C ILE A 61 -28.96 -20.24 -3.92
N ARG A 62 -29.44 -21.19 -4.73
CA ARG A 62 -30.40 -20.94 -5.80
C ARG A 62 -31.81 -20.63 -5.27
N ASP A 63 -32.24 -21.35 -4.23
CA ASP A 63 -33.58 -21.19 -3.64
C ASP A 63 -33.71 -19.87 -2.85
N SER A 64 -32.61 -19.35 -2.31
CA SER A 64 -32.58 -18.07 -1.59
C SER A 64 -32.90 -16.84 -2.47
N GLY A 65 -32.85 -16.99 -3.80
CA GLY A 65 -33.12 -15.92 -4.76
C GLY A 65 -34.58 -15.76 -5.20
N THR A 66 -35.48 -16.67 -4.81
CA THR A 66 -36.85 -16.71 -5.34
C THR A 66 -37.88 -16.85 -4.23
N ALA A 67 -37.96 -15.87 -3.33
CA ALA A 67 -39.18 -15.69 -2.54
C ALA A 67 -40.18 -14.88 -3.38
N PRO A 68 -41.26 -15.46 -3.92
CA PRO A 68 -42.29 -14.67 -4.57
C PRO A 68 -43.00 -13.83 -3.51
N ALA A 69 -43.13 -12.52 -3.76
CA ALA A 69 -44.00 -11.65 -3.00
C ALA A 69 -45.41 -12.27 -2.92
N PRO A 70 -46.08 -12.26 -1.75
CA PRO A 70 -47.37 -12.94 -1.61
C PRO A 70 -48.40 -12.33 -2.57
N ALA A 71 -48.95 -13.18 -3.44
CA ALA A 71 -50.02 -12.81 -4.35
C ALA A 71 -51.30 -12.54 -3.52
N VAL A 72 -51.80 -11.32 -3.59
CA VAL A 72 -53.01 -10.88 -2.92
C VAL A 72 -54.21 -11.56 -3.58
N VAL A 73 -54.91 -12.40 -2.83
CA VAL A 73 -56.12 -13.09 -3.30
C VAL A 73 -57.25 -12.06 -3.44
N ALA A 74 -57.70 -11.82 -4.68
CA ALA A 74 -58.88 -10.99 -4.95
C ALA A 74 -60.17 -11.79 -4.71
N LEU A 75 -60.90 -11.46 -3.64
CA LEU A 75 -62.23 -11.99 -3.32
C LEU A 75 -63.36 -11.16 -3.99
N PRO A 76 -64.55 -11.76 -4.20
CA PRO A 76 -65.56 -11.25 -5.12
C PRO A 76 -66.30 -10.02 -4.58
N ARG A 77 -66.61 -9.15 -5.54
CA ARG A 77 -67.07 -7.77 -5.41
C ARG A 77 -68.55 -7.70 -5.07
N ARG A 78 -68.92 -7.51 -3.79
CA ARG A 78 -70.22 -6.92 -3.42
C ARG A 78 -70.07 -5.90 -2.28
N ARG A 79 -70.27 -4.62 -2.65
CA ARG A 79 -70.40 -3.37 -1.85
C ARG A 79 -69.35 -3.07 -0.74
N PRO A 80 -68.07 -2.75 -1.04
CA PRO A 80 -67.08 -2.46 0.01
C PRO A 80 -66.45 -1.05 -0.01
N TYR A 81 -66.98 -0.07 -0.75
CA TYR A 81 -66.29 1.23 -0.89
C TYR A 81 -66.21 2.03 0.43
N ALA A 82 -67.24 1.97 1.28
CA ALA A 82 -67.25 2.69 2.56
C ALA A 82 -66.29 2.05 3.59
N VAL A 83 -66.25 0.72 3.66
CA VAL A 83 -65.36 0.00 4.59
C VAL A 83 -63.89 0.14 4.14
N ALA A 84 -63.63 0.07 2.84
CA ALA A 84 -62.28 0.25 2.30
C ALA A 84 -61.73 1.66 2.58
N LEU A 85 -62.56 2.70 2.52
CA LEU A 85 -62.13 4.07 2.83
C LEU A 85 -61.79 4.26 4.32
N VAL A 86 -62.57 3.67 5.23
CA VAL A 86 -62.29 3.74 6.67
C VAL A 86 -60.99 3.01 7.01
N VAL A 87 -60.78 1.82 6.44
CA VAL A 87 -59.54 1.06 6.66
C VAL A 87 -58.33 1.80 6.08
N ALA A 88 -58.45 2.38 4.88
CA ALA A 88 -57.38 3.15 4.26
C ALA A 88 -57.01 4.40 5.09
N ALA A 89 -58.00 5.12 5.62
CA ALA A 89 -57.76 6.27 6.48
C ALA A 89 -57.08 5.87 7.80
N ALA A 90 -57.50 4.77 8.43
CA ALA A 90 -56.86 4.26 9.65
C ALA A 90 -55.40 3.86 9.39
N VAL A 91 -55.12 3.17 8.28
CA VAL A 91 -53.74 2.80 7.89
C VAL A 91 -52.89 4.05 7.63
N ALA A 92 -53.43 5.07 6.97
CA ALA A 92 -52.72 6.32 6.72
C ALA A 92 -52.37 7.06 8.03
N VAL A 93 -53.30 7.12 8.99
CA VAL A 93 -53.06 7.73 10.31
C VAL A 93 -51.99 6.97 11.10
N VAL A 94 -52.06 5.63 11.10
CA VAL A 94 -51.04 4.80 11.78
C VAL A 94 -49.68 4.95 11.10
N ALA A 95 -49.62 4.91 9.77
CA ALA A 95 -48.38 5.08 9.02
C ALA A 95 -47.76 6.46 9.26
N LEU A 96 -48.57 7.53 9.27
CA LEU A 96 -48.10 8.88 9.57
C LEU A 96 -47.66 9.03 11.03
N GLY A 97 -48.36 8.41 11.98
CA GLY A 97 -47.98 8.40 13.40
C GLY A 97 -46.67 7.66 13.65
N VAL A 98 -46.49 6.48 13.05
CA VAL A 98 -45.24 5.70 13.10
C VAL A 98 -44.11 6.47 12.43
N TRP A 99 -44.35 7.08 11.26
CA TRP A 99 -43.36 7.90 10.58
C TRP A 99 -42.95 9.12 11.41
N TRP A 100 -43.88 9.73 12.15
CA TRP A 100 -43.58 10.84 13.05
C TRP A 100 -42.77 10.41 14.28
N LEU A 101 -43.10 9.25 14.86
CA LEU A 101 -42.41 8.68 16.02
C LEU A 101 -41.00 8.17 15.69
N VAL A 102 -40.82 7.63 14.47
CA VAL A 102 -39.55 7.04 14.02
C VAL A 102 -38.75 8.03 13.17
N ARG A 103 -39.12 9.32 13.12
CA ARG A 103 -38.35 10.33 12.38
C ARG A 103 -36.89 10.20 12.76
N PRO A 104 -36.01 9.74 11.86
CA PRO A 104 -34.60 9.68 12.16
C PRO A 104 -34.18 11.14 12.38
N GLY A 105 -33.73 11.42 13.60
CA GLY A 105 -33.17 12.73 13.92
C GLY A 105 -32.09 13.08 12.88
N PRO A 106 -31.84 14.37 12.62
CA PRO A 106 -30.78 14.77 11.71
C PRO A 106 -29.50 14.08 12.12
N VAL A 107 -29.01 13.19 11.25
CA VAL A 107 -27.77 12.47 11.47
C VAL A 107 -26.68 13.51 11.41
N THR A 108 -26.23 13.98 12.58
CA THR A 108 -25.04 14.82 12.66
C THR A 108 -23.86 13.97 12.23
N LEU A 109 -23.54 14.03 10.94
CA LEU A 109 -22.29 13.54 10.39
C LEU A 109 -21.18 14.37 11.04
N ARG A 110 -20.62 13.84 12.13
CA ARG A 110 -19.41 14.39 12.71
C ARG A 110 -18.33 14.28 11.63
N PRO A 111 -17.65 15.36 11.24
CA PRO A 111 -16.56 15.26 10.29
C PRO A 111 -15.60 14.19 10.80
N ALA A 112 -15.26 13.24 9.94
CA ALA A 112 -14.17 12.32 10.24
C ALA A 112 -12.98 13.17 10.69
N GLY A 113 -12.37 12.82 11.83
CA GLY A 113 -11.18 13.51 12.30
C GLY A 113 -10.09 13.53 11.22
N PRO A 114 -9.00 14.27 11.43
CA PRO A 114 -7.89 14.29 10.48
C PRO A 114 -7.52 12.85 10.08
N PRO A 115 -7.30 12.58 8.78
CA PRO A 115 -6.96 11.24 8.33
C PRO A 115 -5.76 10.71 9.13
N PRO A 116 -5.75 9.42 9.47
CA PRO A 116 -4.69 8.85 10.31
C PRO A 116 -3.34 9.06 9.64
N THR A 117 -2.43 9.73 10.34
CA THR A 117 -1.05 9.94 9.88
C THR A 117 -0.11 8.92 10.50
N VAL A 118 0.86 8.45 9.72
CA VAL A 118 1.91 7.55 10.19
C VAL A 118 3.16 8.35 10.48
N LYS A 119 3.72 8.19 11.68
CA LYS A 119 5.00 8.81 12.04
C LYS A 119 6.12 8.17 11.23
N VAL A 120 6.88 8.98 10.49
CA VAL A 120 8.09 8.57 9.77
C VAL A 120 9.27 9.43 10.21
N THR A 121 10.43 8.81 10.38
CA THR A 121 11.65 9.51 10.77
C THR A 121 12.54 9.72 9.54
N VAL A 122 13.09 10.92 9.44
CA VAL A 122 14.00 11.32 8.37
C VAL A 122 15.36 10.66 8.56
N TYR A 123 15.88 10.07 7.50
CA TYR A 123 17.15 9.37 7.48
C TYR A 123 18.11 10.01 6.47
N ASN A 124 19.31 10.36 6.93
CA ASN A 124 20.41 10.78 6.07
C ASN A 124 21.47 9.66 6.02
N SER A 125 21.77 9.21 4.81
CA SER A 125 22.78 8.20 4.49
C SER A 125 24.17 8.64 4.92
N GLU A 126 24.48 9.93 4.77
CA GLU A 126 25.78 10.50 5.10
C GLU A 126 25.98 10.56 6.62
N GLN A 127 26.98 9.84 7.12
CA GLN A 127 27.24 9.71 8.55
C GLN A 127 27.50 11.06 9.24
N ALA A 128 28.24 11.95 8.57
CA ALA A 128 28.54 13.30 9.08
C ALA A 128 27.27 14.14 9.31
N CYS A 129 26.22 13.90 8.53
CA CYS A 129 24.96 14.64 8.62
C CYS A 129 23.89 13.98 9.51
N ARG A 130 24.25 12.93 10.26
CA ARG A 130 23.36 12.33 11.26
C ARG A 130 23.34 13.12 12.57
N THR A 131 24.41 13.85 12.89
CA THR A 131 24.50 14.68 14.10
C THR A 131 24.39 16.18 13.80
N GLY A 132 24.66 16.59 12.56
CA GLY A 132 24.62 17.99 12.14
C GLY A 132 23.23 18.49 11.72
N ARG A 133 22.87 19.70 12.16
CA ARG A 133 21.64 20.43 11.75
C ARG A 133 21.90 21.66 10.88
N SER A 134 23.02 21.68 10.18
CA SER A 134 23.41 22.76 9.27
C SER A 134 22.69 22.69 7.93
N LEU A 135 22.84 23.72 7.09
CA LEU A 135 22.13 23.80 5.79
C LEU A 135 22.64 22.77 4.78
N GLU A 136 23.93 22.42 4.84
CA GLU A 136 24.55 21.38 4.03
C GLU A 136 24.02 19.98 4.37
N CYS A 137 23.62 19.76 5.62
CA CYS A 137 23.05 18.49 6.09
C CYS A 137 21.52 18.43 5.99
N ALA A 138 20.88 19.50 5.52
CA ALA A 138 19.44 19.57 5.37
C ALA A 138 18.98 18.79 4.13
N LEU A 139 18.03 17.89 4.33
CA LEU A 139 17.33 17.19 3.26
C LEU A 139 16.14 18.02 2.78
N ARG A 140 15.88 17.97 1.47
CA ARG A 140 14.81 18.72 0.84
C ARG A 140 13.49 17.95 0.94
N LEU A 141 12.41 18.66 1.22
CA LEU A 141 11.06 18.21 0.89
C LEU A 141 10.71 18.75 -0.50
N ALA A 142 10.32 17.87 -1.42
CA ALA A 142 9.93 18.26 -2.77
C ALA A 142 8.50 18.81 -2.83
N ARG A 143 8.18 19.61 -3.86
CA ARG A 143 6.81 20.05 -4.15
C ARG A 143 6.07 19.02 -5.00
N ASP A 144 6.78 18.42 -5.94
CA ASP A 144 6.29 17.46 -6.91
C ASP A 144 7.17 16.20 -6.86
N PRO A 145 6.60 15.01 -6.59
CA PRO A 145 7.34 13.75 -6.47
C PRO A 145 7.76 13.19 -7.85
N ARG A 146 7.24 13.71 -8.96
CA ARG A 146 7.56 13.27 -10.33
C ARG A 146 8.58 14.17 -11.03
N ALA A 147 8.73 15.40 -10.55
CA ALA A 147 9.80 16.30 -10.94
C ALA A 147 11.18 15.84 -10.39
N GLU A 148 12.25 16.37 -10.96
CA GLU A 148 13.61 16.08 -10.49
C GLU A 148 13.81 16.58 -9.05
N TYR A 149 14.34 15.73 -8.16
CA TYR A 149 14.51 16.04 -6.74
C TYR A 149 15.49 17.21 -6.51
N ALA A 150 16.51 17.34 -7.35
CA ALA A 150 17.53 18.38 -7.27
C ALA A 150 17.12 19.70 -7.94
N ALA A 151 15.99 19.74 -8.66
CA ALA A 151 15.56 20.93 -9.38
C ALA A 151 15.33 22.11 -8.44
N ARG A 152 15.85 23.29 -8.81
CA ARG A 152 15.78 24.53 -8.00
C ARG A 152 14.34 24.89 -7.60
N GLY A 153 13.37 24.67 -8.50
CA GLY A 153 11.96 24.96 -8.25
C GLY A 153 11.22 23.91 -7.43
N ASN A 154 11.76 22.69 -7.29
CA ASN A 154 11.09 21.57 -6.65
C ASN A 154 11.40 21.46 -5.15
N SER A 155 11.29 22.59 -4.42
CA SER A 155 11.61 22.66 -2.99
C SER A 155 10.45 23.27 -2.20
N ALA A 156 9.83 22.45 -1.35
CA ALA A 156 8.78 22.85 -0.42
C ALA A 156 9.36 23.27 0.94
N GLY A 157 10.49 22.69 1.35
CA GLY A 157 11.19 23.06 2.57
C GLY A 157 12.37 22.14 2.89
N ARG A 158 12.82 22.18 4.15
CA ARG A 158 13.98 21.42 4.63
C ARG A 158 13.67 20.67 5.91
N VAL A 159 14.28 19.51 6.05
CA VAL A 159 14.22 18.62 7.21
C VAL A 159 15.60 18.03 7.48
N TRP A 160 15.86 17.60 8.69
CA TRP A 160 17.14 17.04 9.11
C TRP A 160 17.01 15.59 9.53
N HIS A 161 18.15 14.90 9.64
CA HIS A 161 18.18 13.57 10.19
C HIS A 161 17.51 13.51 11.58
N GLY A 162 16.73 12.47 11.82
CA GLY A 162 16.02 12.27 13.09
C GLY A 162 14.75 13.11 13.23
N ASP A 163 14.45 14.02 12.30
CA ASP A 163 13.18 14.74 12.32
C ASP A 163 12.02 13.75 12.15
N ASP A 164 11.02 13.91 13.00
CA ASP A 164 9.79 13.15 12.96
C ASP A 164 8.75 13.89 12.13
N LEU A 165 8.23 13.22 11.10
CA LEU A 165 7.25 13.76 10.18
C LEU A 165 5.96 12.94 10.22
N ALA A 166 4.83 13.62 10.03
CA ALA A 166 3.54 12.98 9.84
C ALA A 166 3.36 12.64 8.35
N ALA A 167 3.47 11.35 8.00
CA ALA A 167 3.17 10.86 6.65
C ALA A 167 1.66 10.64 6.49
N HIS A 168 1.11 11.22 5.44
CA HIS A 168 -0.31 11.14 5.10
C HIS A 168 -0.58 9.99 4.14
N CYS A 169 0.25 9.89 3.10
CA CYS A 169 0.13 8.86 2.09
C CYS A 169 1.45 8.67 1.32
N VAL A 170 1.53 7.63 0.49
CA VAL A 170 2.67 7.32 -0.37
C VAL A 170 2.26 7.21 -1.83
N VAL A 171 3.10 7.71 -2.73
CA VAL A 171 3.05 7.37 -4.17
C VAL A 171 4.21 6.46 -4.52
N THR A 172 3.97 5.49 -5.39
CA THR A 172 4.94 4.42 -5.72
C THR A 172 5.59 4.60 -7.10
N ASP A 173 5.05 5.51 -7.91
CA ASP A 173 5.42 5.83 -9.29
C ASP A 173 6.13 7.20 -9.41
N GLY A 174 6.69 7.72 -8.31
CA GLY A 174 7.43 8.97 -8.33
C GLY A 174 8.79 8.84 -9.03
N ARG A 175 9.45 9.98 -9.24
CA ARG A 175 10.79 10.04 -9.82
C ARG A 175 11.76 9.18 -9.01
N MET A 176 12.50 8.30 -9.68
CA MET A 176 13.53 7.50 -9.01
C MET A 176 14.60 8.42 -8.41
N VAL A 177 14.86 8.24 -7.12
CA VAL A 177 15.96 8.92 -6.42
C VAL A 177 16.96 7.89 -5.93
N ARG A 178 18.25 8.21 -6.07
CA ARG A 178 19.36 7.45 -5.51
C ARG A 178 19.98 8.24 -4.35
N ASP A 179 20.26 7.58 -3.23
CA ASP A 179 21.01 8.19 -2.14
C ASP A 179 22.53 8.00 -2.29
N GLU A 180 23.29 8.61 -1.39
CA GLU A 180 24.77 8.55 -1.37
C GLU A 180 25.30 7.15 -1.04
N ALA A 181 24.48 6.29 -0.43
CA ALA A 181 24.80 4.88 -0.18
C ALA A 181 24.45 3.97 -1.39
N GLY A 182 23.90 4.56 -2.45
CA GLY A 182 23.53 3.87 -3.68
C GLY A 182 22.15 3.20 -3.66
N VAL A 183 21.37 3.35 -2.59
CA VAL A 183 19.99 2.84 -2.48
C VAL A 183 19.10 3.67 -3.40
N THR A 184 18.16 3.01 -4.09
CA THR A 184 17.20 3.67 -4.99
C THR A 184 15.77 3.45 -4.52
N SER A 185 14.90 4.41 -4.81
CA SER A 185 13.46 4.27 -4.59
C SER A 185 12.66 5.18 -5.53
N THR A 186 11.50 4.69 -5.96
CA THR A 186 10.44 5.47 -6.62
C THR A 186 9.32 5.85 -5.65
N ARG A 187 9.41 5.44 -4.38
CA ARG A 187 8.41 5.76 -3.36
C ARG A 187 8.62 7.17 -2.85
N TRP A 188 7.53 7.93 -2.72
CA TRP A 188 7.54 9.27 -2.14
C TRP A 188 6.41 9.41 -1.13
N TYR A 189 6.75 9.92 0.05
CA TYR A 189 5.81 10.08 1.14
C TYR A 189 5.36 11.54 1.22
N LEU A 190 4.06 11.79 1.18
CA LEU A 190 3.50 13.11 1.45
C LEU A 190 3.53 13.33 2.96
N VAL A 191 4.37 14.25 3.41
CA VAL A 191 4.66 14.45 4.82
C VAL A 191 4.36 15.87 5.26
N THR A 192 4.14 16.05 6.56
CA THR A 192 4.12 17.36 7.21
C THR A 192 5.08 17.36 8.40
N SER A 193 5.96 18.35 8.46
CA SER A 193 6.88 18.51 9.59
C SER A 193 6.19 19.11 10.82
N GLY A 194 6.82 19.00 11.99
CA GLY A 194 6.34 19.67 13.20
C GLY A 194 6.23 21.19 13.09
N GLN A 195 6.89 21.80 12.10
CA GLN A 195 6.80 23.23 11.78
C GLN A 195 5.68 23.55 10.77
N GLY A 196 4.86 22.56 10.39
CA GLY A 196 3.76 22.73 9.44
C GLY A 196 4.18 22.74 7.97
N VAL A 197 5.45 22.47 7.65
CA VAL A 197 5.92 22.39 6.26
C VAL A 197 5.44 21.09 5.65
N ARG A 198 4.63 21.19 4.59
CA ARG A 198 4.14 20.04 3.83
C ARG A 198 4.92 19.87 2.53
N GLY A 199 5.31 18.63 2.21
CA GLY A 199 5.99 18.30 0.97
C GLY A 199 6.26 16.80 0.84
N TRP A 200 6.99 16.42 -0.20
CA TRP A 200 7.29 15.03 -0.52
C TRP A 200 8.69 14.63 -0.08
N LEU A 201 8.78 13.55 0.70
CA LEU A 201 10.04 12.95 1.13
C LEU A 201 10.33 11.69 0.28
N PRO A 202 11.48 11.60 -0.39
CA PRO A 202 11.87 10.37 -1.11
C PRO A 202 12.02 9.19 -0.14
N GLY A 203 11.65 7.99 -0.59
CA GLY A 203 11.70 6.79 0.24
C GLY A 203 13.10 6.38 0.68
N VAL A 204 14.13 6.80 -0.06
CA VAL A 204 15.54 6.62 0.35
C VAL A 204 15.92 7.46 1.58
N ARG A 205 15.18 8.54 1.86
CA ARG A 205 15.40 9.46 2.99
C ARG A 205 14.58 9.12 4.22
N THR A 206 14.09 7.88 4.31
CA THR A 206 13.42 7.37 5.51
C THR A 206 13.80 5.92 5.77
N ARG A 207 13.62 5.47 7.01
CA ARG A 207 13.72 4.08 7.44
C ARG A 207 12.38 3.65 8.05
N ASN A 208 11.30 4.00 7.38
CA ASN A 208 9.97 3.70 7.85
C ASN A 208 9.76 2.18 7.91
N THR A 209 9.32 1.69 9.07
CA THR A 209 9.00 0.27 9.33
C THR A 209 7.50 0.01 9.37
N ARG A 210 6.68 1.06 9.24
CA ARG A 210 5.21 0.99 9.28
C ARG A 210 4.63 1.24 7.90
N GLU A 211 3.55 0.56 7.57
CA GLU A 211 2.87 0.78 6.29
C GLU A 211 2.17 2.13 6.27
N VAL A 212 2.34 2.87 5.16
CA VAL A 212 1.67 4.16 4.90
C VAL A 212 0.70 3.92 3.76
N PRO A 213 -0.57 4.35 3.87
CA PRO A 213 -1.56 4.13 2.82
C PRO A 213 -1.18 4.85 1.52
N GLU A 214 -1.62 4.31 0.39
CA GLU A 214 -1.41 4.95 -0.91
C GLU A 214 -2.23 6.25 -1.04
N CYS A 215 -1.70 7.21 -1.80
CA CYS A 215 -2.41 8.47 -2.00
C CYS A 215 -3.65 8.26 -2.89
N PRO A 216 -4.80 8.86 -2.52
CA PRO A 216 -6.01 8.78 -3.34
C PRO A 216 -5.76 9.42 -4.72
N ALA A 217 -6.52 8.97 -5.73
CA ALA A 217 -6.46 9.54 -7.07
C ALA A 217 -6.71 11.07 -7.00
N GLY A 218 -5.75 11.87 -7.46
CA GLY A 218 -5.79 13.33 -7.42
C GLY A 218 -4.95 14.00 -6.32
N GLN A 219 -4.33 13.23 -5.41
CA GLN A 219 -3.41 13.74 -4.39
C GLN A 219 -1.96 13.24 -4.63
N GLN A 220 -1.56 13.20 -5.90
CA GLN A 220 -0.29 12.62 -6.38
C GLN A 220 0.60 13.66 -7.04
#